data_AF-A0A932LKR9-F1
#
_entry.id   AF-A0A932LKR9-F1
#
_cell.length_a   1.000
_cell.length_b   1.000
_cell.length_c   1.000
_cell.angle_alpha   90.00
_cell.angle_beta   90.00
_cell.angle_gamma   90.00
#
_symmetry.space_group_name_H-M   'P 1'
#
loop_
_entity.id
_entity.type
_entity.pdbx_description
1 polymer ?
#
loop_
_entity_poly.entity_id
_entity_poly.type
_entity_poly.pdbx_seq_one_letter_code
_entity_poly.pdbx_strand_id
1 'polypeptide(L)'
;MELLDRYLQAVQFWLPKKQKHDIIAELSEDLHSQIDEKEAELGRKLSEPEVETILKRCGSPLAVATRYLPQRYLIGPAMFPVYRFVLGILLIGCIVPRFLTWIAFLIFDPADRGYLNMGNMLETVVFFGFFTTLAFVIIERSGVQLQILDYWNPRKLPPLKDPNRIPLFNSSFEIGAAVVFNVWFVQVLWPRPVTDILGTKIMVAPVWQSFFWAFLILSVFNVALSGVNLFRPYWTQSRAFLRLLLDLAGGATFCWLLKAQPLLGISTPNMSESKAAALTGVINTIMAKALPLAVVMLVVVFLIGSYRIVRVWNVDRKRGPIVPPASGIAASMVR
;
A
#
# COMPACT_ATOMS: atom_id res chain seq x y z
N MET A 1 26.46 48.57 21.76
CA MET A 1 27.19 47.34 21.43
C MET A 1 26.93 46.19 22.41
N GLU A 2 26.65 46.44 23.70
CA GLU A 2 26.39 45.36 24.70
C GLU A 2 25.33 44.33 24.27
N LEU A 3 24.25 44.76 23.62
CA LEU A 3 23.17 43.86 23.16
C LEU A 3 23.66 42.84 22.11
N LEU A 4 24.56 43.26 21.22
CA LEU A 4 25.17 42.40 20.20
C LEU A 4 26.12 41.38 20.85
N ASP A 5 26.96 41.84 21.77
CA ASP A 5 27.91 40.97 22.50
C ASP A 5 27.16 39.90 23.30
N ARG A 6 26.07 40.28 23.97
CA ARG A 6 25.20 39.34 24.70
C ARG A 6 24.49 38.35 23.77
N TYR A 7 24.09 38.78 22.58
CA TYR A 7 23.50 37.92 21.57
C TYR A 7 24.52 36.89 21.04
N LEU A 8 25.73 37.34 20.69
CA LEU A 8 26.82 36.47 20.24
C LEU A 8 27.22 35.48 21.35
N GLN A 9 27.30 35.92 22.60
CA GLN A 9 27.54 35.04 23.74
C GLN A 9 26.44 33.97 23.89
N ALA A 10 25.17 34.35 23.69
CA ALA A 10 24.06 33.40 23.73
C ALA A 10 24.13 32.38 22.60
N VAL A 11 24.48 32.78 21.37
CA VAL A 11 24.69 31.85 20.24
C VAL A 11 25.88 30.94 20.52
N GLN A 12 26.97 31.52 21.03
CA GLN A 12 28.22 30.85 21.38
C GLN A 12 27.97 29.69 22.38
N PHE A 13 27.03 29.84 23.31
CA PHE A 13 26.67 28.79 24.28
C PHE A 13 26.20 27.48 23.61
N TRP A 14 25.48 27.56 22.49
CA TRP A 14 24.85 26.41 21.83
C TRP A 14 25.74 25.73 20.77
N LEU A 15 26.91 26.29 20.45
CA LEU A 15 27.79 25.79 19.39
C LEU A 15 28.80 24.70 19.84
N PRO A 16 29.20 23.77 18.95
CA PRO A 16 30.22 22.75 19.24
C PRO A 16 31.61 23.36 19.46
N LYS A 17 32.32 22.96 20.53
CA LYS A 17 33.62 23.54 20.93
C LYS A 17 34.66 23.67 19.80
N LYS A 18 34.64 22.78 18.79
CA LYS A 18 35.64 22.74 17.71
C LYS A 18 35.52 23.87 16.68
N GLN A 19 34.31 24.33 16.34
CA GLN A 19 34.06 25.35 15.30
C GLN A 19 33.45 26.64 15.87
N LYS A 20 33.26 26.65 17.19
CA LYS A 20 32.57 27.71 17.93
C LYS A 20 33.20 29.10 17.79
N HIS A 21 34.53 29.20 17.68
CA HIS A 21 35.19 30.50 17.52
C HIS A 21 35.04 31.01 16.09
N ASP A 22 35.27 30.15 15.09
CA ASP A 22 35.18 30.51 13.68
C ASP A 22 33.76 30.98 13.30
N ILE A 23 32.73 30.22 13.70
CA ILE A 23 31.32 30.56 13.43
C ILE A 23 30.92 31.87 14.10
N ILE A 24 31.42 32.15 15.32
CA ILE A 24 31.11 33.39 16.04
C ILE A 24 31.84 34.57 15.41
N ALA A 25 33.07 34.40 14.93
CA ALA A 25 33.80 35.45 14.23
C ALA A 25 33.08 35.84 12.94
N GLU A 26 32.66 34.87 12.12
CA GLU A 26 31.91 35.10 10.88
C GLU A 26 30.56 35.78 11.16
N LEU A 27 29.80 35.29 12.15
CA LEU A 27 28.51 35.88 12.51
C LEU A 27 28.67 37.30 13.08
N SER A 28 29.73 37.56 13.83
CA SER A 28 30.04 38.88 14.37
C SER A 28 30.35 39.86 13.24
N GLU A 29 31.17 39.46 12.27
CA GLU A 29 31.55 40.29 11.12
C GLU A 29 30.32 40.62 10.25
N ASP A 30 29.46 39.64 9.95
CA ASP A 30 28.21 39.85 9.21
C ASP A 30 27.26 40.82 9.92
N LEU A 31 27.07 40.65 11.23
CA LEU A 31 26.20 41.55 12.01
C LEU A 31 26.76 42.96 12.15
N HIS A 32 28.08 43.12 12.27
CA HIS A 32 28.73 44.43 12.25
C HIS A 32 28.55 45.11 10.89
N SER A 33 28.74 44.39 9.79
CA SER A 33 28.53 44.92 8.43
C SER A 33 27.09 45.41 8.23
N GLN A 34 26.09 44.65 8.69
CA GLN A 34 24.68 45.06 8.58
C GLN A 34 24.35 46.29 9.44
N ILE A 35 24.99 46.45 10.60
CA ILE A 35 24.84 47.65 11.43
C ILE A 35 25.51 48.84 10.75
N ASP A 36 26.73 48.69 10.23
CA ASP A 36 27.49 49.76 9.59
C ASP A 36 26.81 50.27 8.31
N GLU A 37 26.25 49.38 7.48
CA GLU A 37 25.44 49.76 6.31
C GLU A 37 24.21 50.59 6.71
N LYS A 38 23.53 50.18 7.78
CA LYS A 38 22.37 50.89 8.33
C LYS A 38 22.74 52.25 8.93
N GLU A 39 23.90 52.35 9.60
CA GLU A 39 24.43 53.62 10.11
C GLU A 39 24.82 54.58 8.98
N ALA A 40 25.41 54.05 7.90
CA ALA A 40 25.77 54.83 6.72
C ALA A 40 24.54 55.36 5.96
N GLU A 41 23.47 54.56 5.85
CA GLU A 41 22.20 54.96 5.24
C GLU A 41 21.50 56.07 6.04
N LEU A 42 21.55 55.99 7.37
CA LEU A 42 20.90 56.94 8.27
C LEU A 42 21.76 58.16 8.60
N GLY A 43 23.07 58.13 8.29
CA GLY A 43 24.03 59.20 8.61
C GLY A 43 24.24 59.42 10.11
N ARG A 44 23.85 58.47 10.96
CA ARG A 44 23.96 58.51 12.43
C ARG A 44 24.14 57.11 12.99
N LYS A 45 24.66 57.03 14.22
CA LYS A 45 24.73 55.76 14.97
C LYS A 45 23.34 55.17 15.22
N LEU A 46 23.26 53.84 15.20
CA LEU A 46 22.02 53.11 15.46
C LEU A 46 21.63 53.22 16.93
N SER A 47 20.34 53.42 17.18
CA SER A 47 19.78 53.35 18.53
C SER A 47 19.57 51.89 18.95
N GLU A 48 19.56 51.63 20.25
CA GLU A 48 19.36 50.30 20.84
C GLU A 48 18.13 49.51 20.29
N PRO A 49 16.93 50.12 20.10
CA PRO A 49 15.78 49.42 19.51
C PRO A 49 15.94 49.09 18.02
N GLU A 50 16.77 49.85 17.29
CA GLU A 50 17.07 49.57 15.88
C GLU A 50 18.01 48.35 15.77
N VAL A 51 18.98 48.23 16.68
CA VAL A 51 19.84 47.04 16.81
C VAL A 51 19.01 45.82 17.20
N GLU A 52 18.06 45.96 18.12
CA GLU A 52 17.14 44.89 18.50
C GLU A 52 16.34 44.36 17.30
N THR A 53 15.95 45.24 16.38
CA THR A 53 15.21 44.86 15.17
C THR A 53 16.07 44.01 14.21
N ILE A 54 17.35 44.36 14.07
CA ILE A 54 18.33 43.57 13.29
C ILE A 54 18.52 42.18 13.92
N LEU A 55 18.71 42.11 15.23
CA LEU A 55 18.87 40.85 15.96
C LEU A 55 17.61 39.98 15.89
N LYS A 56 16.42 40.57 16.01
CA LYS A 56 15.13 39.88 15.82
C LYS A 56 14.98 39.28 14.42
N ARG A 57 15.48 39.97 13.39
CA ARG A 57 15.50 39.46 12.01
C ARG A 57 16.46 38.29 11.83
N CYS A 58 17.59 38.30 12.54
CA CYS A 58 18.54 37.19 12.55
C CYS A 58 17.96 35.93 13.21
N GLY A 59 17.11 36.10 14.23
CA GLY A 59 16.34 35.05 14.88
C GLY A 59 16.83 34.74 16.29
N SER A 60 16.22 33.76 16.96
CA SER A 60 16.66 33.38 18.31
C SER A 60 18.07 32.79 18.30
N PRO A 61 18.88 32.98 19.35
CA PRO A 61 20.23 32.42 19.42
C PRO A 61 20.28 30.90 19.18
N LEU A 62 19.26 30.19 19.63
CA LEU A 62 19.09 28.76 19.37
C LEU A 62 18.82 28.47 17.89
N ALA A 63 17.93 29.23 17.24
CA ALA A 63 17.60 29.03 15.82
C ALA A 63 18.81 29.24 14.92
N VAL A 64 19.65 30.25 15.21
CA VAL A 64 20.89 30.51 14.49
C VAL A 64 21.90 29.39 14.72
N ALA A 65 22.12 28.99 15.98
CA ALA A 65 23.04 27.88 16.30
C ALA A 65 22.63 26.55 15.64
N THR A 66 21.31 26.29 15.51
CA THR A 66 20.78 25.05 14.90
C THR A 66 21.16 24.91 13.43
N ARG A 67 21.45 26.02 12.71
CA ARG A 67 21.92 25.98 11.31
C ARG A 67 23.34 25.42 11.18
N TYR A 68 24.17 25.62 12.20
CA TYR A 68 25.57 25.18 12.23
C TYR A 68 25.77 23.86 12.96
N LEU A 69 24.74 23.36 13.66
CA LEU A 69 24.78 22.08 14.35
C LEU A 69 24.55 20.93 13.35
N PRO A 70 25.32 19.83 13.41
CA PRO A 70 24.99 18.63 12.67
C PRO A 70 23.62 18.13 13.14
N GLN A 71 22.62 18.13 12.25
CA GLN A 71 21.27 17.75 12.60
C GLN A 71 21.25 16.27 13.03
N ARG A 72 21.08 16.03 14.33
CA ARG A 72 21.03 14.67 14.90
C ARG A 72 19.60 14.16 14.85
N TYR A 73 19.29 13.36 13.85
CA TYR A 73 18.03 12.64 13.76
C TYR A 73 18.18 11.20 14.28
N LEU A 74 17.13 10.65 14.90
CA LEU A 74 17.07 9.22 15.23
C LEU A 74 17.01 8.38 13.94
N ILE A 75 16.22 8.87 12.96
CA ILE A 75 16.13 8.38 11.59
C ILE A 75 16.13 9.64 10.71
N GLY A 76 17.09 9.79 9.81
CA GLY A 76 17.24 10.97 8.98
C GLY A 76 16.07 11.20 8.02
N PRO A 77 15.90 12.44 7.53
CA PRO A 77 14.82 12.81 6.61
C PRO A 77 14.80 11.99 5.31
N ALA A 78 15.94 11.44 4.89
CA ALA A 78 16.03 10.57 3.72
C ALA A 78 15.31 9.21 3.92
N MET A 79 15.39 8.64 5.11
CA MET A 79 14.82 7.31 5.42
C MET A 79 13.47 7.36 6.11
N PHE A 80 13.11 8.51 6.67
CA PHE A 80 11.84 8.69 7.36
C PHE A 80 10.60 8.29 6.51
N PRO A 81 10.52 8.59 5.20
CA PRO A 81 9.40 8.11 4.36
C PRO A 81 9.33 6.59 4.25
N VAL A 82 10.48 5.92 4.10
CA VAL A 82 10.58 4.46 4.00
C VAL A 82 10.23 3.80 5.33
N TYR A 83 10.76 4.33 6.43
CA TYR A 83 10.41 3.91 7.79
C TYR A 83 8.90 3.98 8.03
N ARG A 84 8.27 5.11 7.71
CA ARG A 84 6.82 5.30 7.88
C ARG A 84 6.02 4.29 7.04
N PHE A 85 6.46 4.02 5.82
CA PHE A 85 5.81 3.04 4.95
C PHE A 85 5.90 1.62 5.49
N VAL A 86 7.10 1.18 5.88
CA VAL A 86 7.34 -0.17 6.44
C VAL A 86 6.59 -0.35 7.76
N LEU A 87 6.67 0.63 8.67
CA LEU A 87 5.95 0.60 9.93
C LEU A 87 4.42 0.55 9.71
N GLY A 88 3.91 1.32 8.75
CA GLY A 88 2.48 1.32 8.40
C GLY A 88 2.00 -0.03 7.90
N ILE A 89 2.75 -0.67 6.99
CA ILE A 89 2.43 -2.02 6.50
C ILE A 89 2.46 -3.04 7.62
N LEU A 90 3.50 -3.02 8.47
CA LEU A 90 3.62 -3.95 9.58
C LEU A 90 2.48 -3.79 10.59
N LEU A 91 2.12 -2.55 10.95
CA LEU A 91 1.00 -2.28 11.85
C LEU A 91 -0.32 -2.78 11.26
N ILE A 92 -0.61 -2.48 9.99
CA ILE A 92 -1.81 -2.98 9.32
C ILE A 92 -1.80 -4.52 9.27
N GLY A 93 -0.67 -5.12 8.92
CA GLY A 93 -0.50 -6.57 8.85
C GLY A 93 -0.64 -7.28 10.20
N CYS A 94 -0.29 -6.63 11.31
CA CYS A 94 -0.47 -7.19 12.65
C CYS A 94 -1.88 -6.94 13.20
N ILE A 95 -2.43 -5.75 12.97
CA ILE A 95 -3.71 -5.32 13.57
C ILE A 95 -4.89 -5.92 12.82
N VAL A 96 -4.91 -5.87 11.48
CA VAL A 96 -6.10 -6.25 10.70
C VAL A 96 -6.46 -7.72 10.84
N PRO A 97 -5.54 -8.70 10.65
CA PRO A 97 -5.88 -10.12 10.79
C PRO A 97 -6.36 -10.46 12.21
N ARG A 98 -5.75 -9.83 13.22
CA ARG A 98 -6.09 -10.08 14.62
C ARG A 98 -7.43 -9.46 15.00
N PHE A 99 -7.75 -8.29 14.47
CA PHE A 99 -9.06 -7.66 14.59
C PHE A 99 -10.17 -8.48 13.91
N LEU A 100 -9.90 -9.00 12.71
CA LEU A 100 -10.81 -9.92 12.03
C LEU A 100 -11.03 -11.21 12.82
N THR A 101 -9.97 -11.76 13.41
CA THR A 101 -10.04 -12.94 14.28
C THR A 101 -10.88 -12.64 15.53
N TRP A 102 -10.70 -11.47 16.15
CA TRP A 102 -11.50 -11.03 17.28
C TRP A 102 -12.99 -10.91 16.96
N ILE A 103 -13.34 -10.30 15.82
CA ILE A 103 -14.73 -10.24 15.34
C ILE A 103 -15.29 -11.64 15.11
N ALA A 104 -14.50 -12.55 14.52
CA ALA A 104 -14.94 -13.93 14.31
C ALA A 104 -15.26 -14.62 15.65
N PHE A 105 -14.37 -14.57 16.64
CA PHE A 105 -14.62 -15.18 17.94
C PHE A 105 -15.81 -14.55 18.69
N LEU A 106 -16.02 -13.23 18.56
CA LEU A 106 -17.22 -12.58 19.13
C LEU A 106 -18.54 -13.14 18.57
N ILE A 107 -18.54 -13.61 17.33
CA ILE A 107 -19.74 -14.10 16.64
C ILE A 107 -19.91 -15.62 16.83
N PHE A 108 -18.82 -16.38 16.85
CA PHE A 108 -18.86 -17.85 16.79
C PHE A 108 -18.64 -18.57 18.13
N ASP A 109 -17.87 -18.02 19.08
CA ASP A 109 -17.66 -18.65 20.40
C ASP A 109 -17.34 -17.62 21.50
N PRO A 110 -18.32 -17.23 22.34
CA PRO A 110 -18.12 -16.26 23.41
C PRO A 110 -17.27 -16.75 24.58
N ALA A 111 -16.94 -18.05 24.68
CA ALA A 111 -16.17 -18.60 25.81
C ALA A 111 -14.66 -18.40 25.66
N ASP A 112 -14.15 -18.32 24.42
CA ASP A 112 -12.72 -18.18 24.11
C ASP A 112 -12.20 -16.73 24.04
N ARG A 113 -12.93 -15.78 24.64
CA ARG A 113 -12.58 -14.35 24.70
C ARG A 113 -11.18 -14.07 25.29
N GLY A 114 -10.61 -15.01 26.05
CA GLY A 114 -9.31 -14.87 26.71
C GLY A 114 -8.10 -14.94 25.77
N TYR A 115 -8.21 -15.55 24.58
CA TYR A 115 -7.06 -15.69 23.66
C TYR A 115 -6.62 -14.35 23.04
N LEU A 116 -7.50 -13.34 23.09
CA LEU A 116 -7.31 -12.00 22.52
C LEU A 116 -7.38 -10.91 23.60
N ASN A 117 -6.69 -11.12 24.72
CA ASN A 117 -6.50 -10.05 25.71
C ASN A 117 -5.85 -8.83 25.03
N MET A 118 -6.43 -7.65 25.24
CA MET A 118 -5.95 -6.36 24.69
C MET A 118 -4.47 -6.09 25.06
N GLY A 119 -4.00 -6.65 26.18
CA GLY A 119 -2.59 -6.60 26.60
C GLY A 119 -1.63 -7.25 25.59
N ASN A 120 -1.99 -8.41 25.03
CA ASN A 120 -1.19 -9.12 24.03
C ASN A 120 -1.10 -8.32 22.71
N MET A 121 -2.08 -7.46 22.43
CA MET A 121 -2.10 -6.60 21.25
C MET A 121 -1.10 -5.44 21.40
N LEU A 122 -1.08 -4.79 22.56
CA LEU A 122 -0.11 -3.74 22.87
C LEU A 122 1.32 -4.29 22.85
N GLU A 123 1.54 -5.45 23.45
CA GLU A 123 2.86 -6.11 23.42
C GLU A 123 3.35 -6.38 22.00
N THR A 124 2.47 -6.87 21.12
CA THR A 124 2.81 -7.16 19.72
C THR A 124 3.15 -5.87 18.97
N VAL A 125 2.33 -4.83 19.11
CA VAL A 125 2.56 -3.53 18.46
C VAL A 125 3.86 -2.89 18.96
N VAL A 126 4.10 -2.92 20.27
CA VAL A 126 5.32 -2.39 20.88
C VAL A 126 6.53 -3.18 20.41
N PHE A 127 6.47 -4.51 20.41
CA PHE A 127 7.56 -5.37 19.95
C PHE A 127 7.94 -5.07 18.49
N PHE A 128 6.99 -5.17 17.57
CA PHE A 128 7.26 -4.93 16.14
C PHE A 128 7.65 -3.49 15.86
N GLY A 129 7.01 -2.51 16.52
CA GLY A 129 7.37 -1.10 16.41
C GLY A 129 8.79 -0.81 16.90
N PHE A 130 9.16 -1.38 18.06
CA PHE A 130 10.49 -1.26 18.65
C PHE A 130 11.57 -1.86 17.73
N PHE A 131 11.42 -3.11 17.31
CA PHE A 131 12.44 -3.77 16.47
C PHE A 131 12.56 -3.15 15.09
N THR A 132 11.44 -2.68 14.50
CA THR A 132 11.48 -1.93 13.23
C THR A 132 12.23 -0.62 13.39
N THR A 133 11.93 0.14 14.45
CA THR A 133 12.62 1.41 14.72
C THR A 133 14.10 1.17 14.97
N LEU A 134 14.44 0.15 15.77
CA LEU A 134 15.81 -0.24 16.06
C LEU A 134 16.58 -0.61 14.78
N ALA A 135 15.98 -1.39 13.88
CA ALA A 135 16.58 -1.74 12.61
C ALA A 135 16.89 -0.50 11.76
N PHE A 136 15.94 0.44 11.64
CA PHE A 136 16.17 1.68 10.90
C PHE A 136 17.23 2.57 11.53
N VAL A 137 17.30 2.63 12.87
CA VAL A 137 18.37 3.33 13.59
C VAL A 137 19.74 2.72 13.32
N ILE A 138 19.84 1.37 13.31
CA ILE A 138 21.09 0.67 12.99
C ILE A 138 21.51 0.97 11.55
N ILE A 139 20.58 0.91 10.59
CA ILE A 139 20.88 1.21 9.19
C ILE A 139 21.34 2.67 9.04
N GLU A 140 20.68 3.62 9.68
CA GLU A 140 21.08 5.04 9.66
C GLU A 140 22.50 5.23 10.21
N ARG A 141 22.81 4.61 11.35
CA ARG A 141 24.13 4.72 11.99
C ARG A 141 25.23 3.97 11.27
N SER A 142 24.90 2.97 10.46
CA SER A 142 25.87 2.18 9.69
C SER A 142 26.47 2.94 8.50
N GLY A 143 25.89 4.08 8.10
CA GLY A 143 26.42 4.92 7.01
C GLY A 143 26.30 4.30 5.59
N VAL A 144 25.70 3.11 5.46
CA VAL A 144 25.54 2.38 4.19
C VAL A 144 24.73 3.16 3.14
N GLN A 145 23.90 4.12 3.57
CA GLN A 145 22.97 4.86 2.70
C GLN A 145 23.64 5.92 1.82
N LEU A 146 24.64 6.64 2.33
CA LEU A 146 25.30 7.71 1.58
C LEU A 146 25.98 7.15 0.32
N GLN A 147 26.53 5.93 0.41
CA GLN A 147 27.15 5.26 -0.73
C GLN A 147 26.17 4.75 -1.79
N ILE A 148 24.88 4.58 -1.52
CA ILE A 148 23.91 4.10 -2.53
C ILE A 148 23.25 5.29 -3.25
N LEU A 149 23.02 6.39 -2.54
CA LEU A 149 22.42 7.61 -3.09
C LEU A 149 23.42 8.42 -3.93
N ASP A 150 24.72 8.41 -3.59
CA ASP A 150 25.74 9.17 -4.32
C ASP A 150 26.04 8.61 -5.73
N TYR A 151 25.71 7.34 -6.00
CA TYR A 151 25.89 6.71 -7.32
C TYR A 151 24.67 6.89 -8.25
N TRP A 152 24.04 8.07 -8.18
CA TRP A 152 22.93 8.39 -9.05
C TRP A 152 23.41 8.70 -10.48
N ASN A 153 22.94 7.91 -11.46
CA ASN A 153 23.23 8.14 -12.88
C ASN A 153 21.92 8.32 -13.66
N PRO A 154 21.67 9.51 -14.25
CA PRO A 154 20.45 9.79 -15.03
C PRO A 154 20.24 8.81 -16.19
N ARG A 155 21.32 8.27 -16.77
CA ARG A 155 21.25 7.33 -17.90
C ARG A 155 20.85 5.91 -17.48
N LYS A 156 20.91 5.61 -16.18
CA LYS A 156 20.44 4.34 -15.60
C LYS A 156 19.00 4.43 -15.08
N LEU A 157 18.30 5.54 -15.33
CA LEU A 157 16.89 5.64 -14.99
C LEU A 157 16.13 4.50 -15.68
N PRO A 158 15.29 3.76 -14.95
CA PRO A 158 14.48 2.72 -15.56
C PRO A 158 13.65 3.35 -16.67
N PRO A 159 13.50 2.67 -17.83
CA PRO A 159 12.68 3.18 -18.91
C PRO A 159 11.28 3.49 -18.39
N LEU A 160 10.65 4.53 -18.95
CA LEU A 160 9.30 4.94 -18.60
C LEU A 160 8.40 3.71 -18.53
N LYS A 161 7.84 3.42 -17.34
CA LYS A 161 6.96 2.27 -17.15
C LYS A 161 5.77 2.43 -18.10
N ASP A 162 5.63 1.48 -19.01
CA ASP A 162 4.47 1.40 -19.88
C ASP A 162 3.21 1.24 -19.00
N PRO A 163 2.23 2.17 -19.05
CA PRO A 163 1.01 2.11 -18.26
C PRO A 163 0.18 0.83 -18.48
N ASN A 164 0.36 0.18 -19.62
CA ASN A 164 -0.33 -1.05 -19.99
C ASN A 164 0.48 -2.31 -19.64
N ARG A 165 1.73 -2.18 -19.16
CA ARG A 165 2.54 -3.35 -18.78
C ARG A 165 2.10 -3.91 -17.44
N ILE A 166 1.83 -5.21 -17.43
CA ILE A 166 1.48 -5.97 -16.23
C ILE A 166 2.78 -6.47 -15.60
N PRO A 167 3.06 -6.15 -14.32
CA PRO A 167 4.26 -6.68 -13.67
C PRO A 167 4.13 -8.19 -13.47
N LEU A 168 5.20 -8.91 -13.79
CA LEU A 168 5.27 -10.39 -13.72
C LEU A 168 4.89 -10.92 -12.35
N PHE A 169 5.33 -10.26 -11.28
CA PHE A 169 4.99 -10.63 -9.90
C PHE A 169 3.47 -10.69 -9.67
N ASN A 170 2.71 -9.72 -10.20
CA ASN A 170 1.26 -9.70 -10.04
C ASN A 170 0.62 -10.89 -10.76
N SER A 171 1.05 -11.18 -11.99
CA SER A 171 0.52 -12.32 -12.76
C SER A 171 0.89 -13.66 -12.12
N SER A 172 2.13 -13.85 -11.68
CA SER A 172 2.57 -15.07 -11.01
C SER A 172 1.84 -15.27 -9.67
N PHE A 173 1.66 -14.21 -8.88
CA PHE A 173 0.90 -14.28 -7.63
C PHE A 173 -0.57 -14.60 -7.89
N GLU A 174 -1.20 -13.95 -8.88
CA GLU A 174 -2.59 -14.22 -9.25
C GLU A 174 -2.80 -15.68 -9.67
N ILE A 175 -1.91 -16.21 -10.52
CA ILE A 175 -1.94 -17.62 -10.94
C ILE A 175 -1.76 -18.54 -9.73
N GLY A 176 -0.75 -18.30 -8.89
CA GLY A 176 -0.47 -19.12 -7.71
C GLY A 176 -1.65 -19.15 -6.74
N ALA A 177 -2.19 -17.98 -6.40
CA ALA A 177 -3.35 -17.87 -5.52
C ALA A 177 -4.59 -18.55 -6.12
N ALA A 178 -4.84 -18.35 -7.42
CA ALA A 178 -5.98 -18.97 -8.09
C ALA A 178 -5.84 -20.50 -8.18
N VAL A 179 -4.64 -21.04 -8.45
CA VAL A 179 -4.41 -22.49 -8.46
C VAL A 179 -4.64 -23.09 -7.06
N VAL A 180 -4.07 -22.48 -6.01
CA VAL A 180 -4.29 -22.92 -4.63
C VAL A 180 -5.78 -22.89 -4.28
N PHE A 181 -6.48 -21.82 -4.65
CA PHE A 181 -7.92 -21.70 -4.44
C PHE A 181 -8.71 -22.78 -5.20
N ASN A 182 -8.39 -23.05 -6.47
CA ASN A 182 -9.05 -24.10 -7.26
C ASN A 182 -8.82 -25.48 -6.65
N VAL A 183 -7.60 -25.79 -6.20
CA VAL A 183 -7.30 -27.06 -5.51
C VAL A 183 -8.14 -27.17 -4.24
N TRP A 184 -8.14 -26.13 -3.39
CA TRP A 184 -8.97 -26.10 -2.19
C TRP A 184 -10.47 -26.25 -2.52
N PHE A 185 -10.97 -25.52 -3.53
CA PHE A 185 -12.35 -25.56 -3.98
C PHE A 185 -12.76 -26.97 -4.42
N VAL A 186 -11.92 -27.64 -5.20
CA VAL A 186 -12.16 -29.02 -5.64
C VAL A 186 -12.14 -30.00 -4.47
N GLN A 187 -11.18 -29.87 -3.55
CA GLN A 187 -11.02 -30.80 -2.44
C GLN A 187 -12.11 -30.66 -1.37
N VAL A 188 -12.48 -29.42 -1.03
CA VAL A 188 -13.40 -29.13 0.08
C VAL A 188 -14.85 -29.03 -0.40
N LEU A 189 -15.07 -28.47 -1.59
CA LEU A 189 -16.40 -28.13 -2.09
C LEU A 189 -16.88 -29.03 -3.22
N TRP A 190 -16.28 -30.21 -3.37
CA TRP A 190 -16.71 -31.23 -4.34
C TRP A 190 -18.24 -31.42 -4.29
N PRO A 191 -18.94 -31.45 -5.44
CA PRO A 191 -20.40 -31.43 -5.49
C PRO A 191 -20.97 -32.81 -5.11
N ARG A 192 -20.99 -33.11 -3.82
CA ARG A 192 -21.64 -34.28 -3.24
C ARG A 192 -23.08 -33.91 -2.84
N PRO A 193 -24.06 -34.79 -3.03
CA PRO A 193 -25.44 -34.53 -2.58
C PRO A 193 -25.55 -34.35 -1.06
N VAL A 194 -24.69 -35.06 -0.31
CA VAL A 194 -24.57 -34.96 1.15
C VAL A 194 -23.09 -34.86 1.50
N THR A 195 -22.74 -33.85 2.28
CA THR A 195 -21.40 -33.67 2.83
C THR A 195 -21.43 -33.92 4.32
N ASP A 196 -20.61 -34.85 4.81
CA ASP A 196 -20.42 -35.10 6.23
C ASP A 196 -19.16 -34.38 6.70
N ILE A 197 -19.31 -33.46 7.65
CA ILE A 197 -18.22 -32.73 8.29
C ILE A 197 -18.31 -32.99 9.79
N LEU A 198 -17.42 -33.84 10.32
CA LEU A 198 -17.34 -34.15 11.75
C LEU A 198 -18.70 -34.59 12.36
N GLY A 199 -19.50 -35.37 11.62
CA GLY A 199 -20.83 -35.84 12.02
C GLY A 199 -21.97 -34.90 11.64
N THR A 200 -21.68 -33.72 11.08
CA THR A 200 -22.67 -32.78 10.55
C THR A 200 -22.96 -33.10 9.08
N LYS A 201 -24.18 -33.55 8.80
CA LYS A 201 -24.65 -33.82 7.43
C LYS A 201 -25.26 -32.57 6.83
N ILE A 202 -24.68 -32.10 5.73
CA ILE A 202 -25.16 -30.95 4.97
C ILE A 202 -25.75 -31.48 3.67
N MET A 203 -27.04 -31.22 3.44
CA MET A 203 -27.75 -31.56 2.23
C MET A 203 -27.83 -30.35 1.30
N VAL A 204 -27.36 -30.52 0.08
CA VAL A 204 -27.34 -29.47 -0.94
C VAL A 204 -28.21 -29.82 -2.13
N ALA A 205 -28.85 -28.80 -2.69
CA ALA A 205 -29.69 -28.93 -3.87
C ALA A 205 -28.85 -29.24 -5.12
N PRO A 206 -29.43 -29.91 -6.14
CA PRO A 206 -28.72 -30.23 -7.39
C PRO A 206 -28.11 -29.01 -8.10
N VAL A 207 -28.65 -27.81 -7.86
CA VAL A 207 -28.12 -26.54 -8.36
C VAL A 207 -26.66 -26.30 -7.97
N TRP A 208 -26.22 -26.86 -6.83
CA TRP A 208 -24.83 -26.80 -6.38
C TRP A 208 -23.86 -27.45 -7.37
N GLN A 209 -24.26 -28.58 -7.97
CA GLN A 209 -23.43 -29.29 -8.95
C GLN A 209 -23.23 -28.44 -10.21
N SER A 210 -24.30 -27.82 -10.70
CA SER A 210 -24.25 -26.91 -11.85
C SER A 210 -23.40 -25.67 -11.57
N PHE A 211 -23.55 -25.07 -10.38
CA PHE A 211 -22.72 -23.95 -9.95
C PHE A 211 -21.23 -24.33 -9.86
N PHE A 212 -20.93 -25.47 -9.25
CA PHE A 212 -19.56 -25.95 -9.06
C PHE A 212 -18.81 -26.03 -10.40
N TRP A 213 -19.40 -26.68 -11.40
CA TRP A 213 -18.77 -26.82 -12.71
C TRP A 213 -18.71 -25.50 -13.47
N ALA A 214 -19.78 -24.71 -13.46
CA ALA A 214 -19.78 -23.39 -14.12
C ALA A 214 -18.68 -22.48 -13.55
N PHE A 215 -18.58 -22.41 -12.22
CA PHE A 215 -17.56 -21.61 -11.53
C PHE A 215 -16.15 -22.16 -11.75
N LEU A 216 -15.94 -23.47 -11.67
CA LEU A 216 -14.63 -24.09 -11.90
C LEU A 216 -14.12 -23.81 -13.33
N ILE A 217 -14.98 -23.96 -14.34
CA ILE A 217 -14.62 -23.66 -15.74
C ILE A 217 -14.22 -22.18 -15.88
N LEU A 218 -15.02 -21.25 -15.36
CA LEU A 218 -14.72 -19.81 -15.39
C LEU A 218 -13.42 -19.47 -14.66
N SER A 219 -13.15 -20.13 -13.54
CA SER A 219 -11.92 -19.96 -12.76
C SER A 219 -10.70 -20.46 -13.54
N VAL A 220 -10.79 -21.62 -14.21
CA VAL A 220 -9.72 -22.14 -15.08
C VAL A 220 -9.46 -21.21 -16.26
N PHE A 221 -10.50 -20.65 -16.90
CA PHE A 221 -10.33 -19.64 -17.95
C PHE A 221 -9.66 -18.36 -17.44
N ASN A 222 -9.97 -17.92 -16.22
CA ASN A 222 -9.29 -16.79 -15.58
C ASN A 222 -7.80 -17.09 -15.35
N VAL A 223 -7.47 -18.28 -14.86
CA VAL A 223 -6.07 -18.72 -14.69
C VAL A 223 -5.34 -18.75 -16.04
N ALA A 224 -5.97 -19.29 -17.08
CA ALA A 224 -5.40 -19.34 -18.42
C ALA A 224 -5.12 -17.92 -18.97
N LEU A 225 -6.06 -17.00 -18.81
CA LEU A 225 -5.89 -15.60 -19.20
C LEU A 225 -4.75 -14.92 -18.43
N SER A 226 -4.62 -15.21 -17.14
CA SER A 226 -3.50 -14.72 -16.32
C SER A 226 -2.18 -15.37 -16.71
N GLY A 227 -2.17 -16.63 -17.14
CA GLY A 227 -1.02 -17.31 -17.74
C GLY A 227 -0.53 -16.66 -19.03
N VAL A 228 -1.45 -16.23 -19.90
CA VAL A 228 -1.10 -15.47 -21.12
C VAL A 228 -0.37 -14.16 -20.77
N ASN A 229 -0.67 -13.54 -19.62
CA ASN A 229 0.03 -12.34 -19.17
C ASN A 229 1.51 -12.58 -18.83
N LEU A 230 1.92 -13.82 -18.53
CA LEU A 230 3.34 -14.16 -18.33
C LEU A 230 4.14 -14.07 -19.63
N PHE A 231 3.57 -14.53 -20.74
CA PHE A 231 4.22 -14.52 -22.05
C PHE A 231 4.05 -13.18 -22.78
N ARG A 232 2.93 -12.49 -22.54
CA ARG A 232 2.62 -11.18 -23.14
C ARG A 232 2.15 -10.22 -22.05
N PRO A 233 3.04 -9.55 -21.32
CA PRO A 233 2.71 -8.75 -20.13
C PRO A 233 2.11 -7.38 -20.47
N TYR A 234 1.15 -7.31 -21.39
CA TYR A 234 0.55 -6.05 -21.85
C TYR A 234 -0.97 -6.18 -21.91
N TRP A 235 -1.65 -5.18 -21.33
CA TRP A 235 -3.08 -5.00 -21.54
C TRP A 235 -3.34 -4.64 -23.00
N THR A 236 -4.24 -5.40 -23.61
CA THR A 236 -4.80 -5.13 -24.95
C THR A 236 -6.31 -5.00 -24.79
N GLN A 237 -6.99 -4.30 -25.71
CA GLN A 237 -8.44 -4.11 -25.62
C GLN A 237 -9.20 -5.44 -25.56
N SER A 238 -8.79 -6.42 -26.38
CA SER A 238 -9.39 -7.75 -26.40
C SER A 238 -9.24 -8.48 -25.06
N ARG A 239 -8.09 -8.38 -24.41
CA ARG A 239 -7.87 -9.00 -23.09
C ARG A 239 -8.58 -8.28 -21.97
N ALA A 240 -8.63 -6.96 -22.00
CA ALA A 240 -9.40 -6.19 -21.03
C ALA A 240 -10.90 -6.53 -21.14
N PHE A 241 -11.41 -6.68 -22.35
CA PHE A 241 -12.77 -7.12 -22.63
C PHE A 241 -13.02 -8.57 -22.20
N LEU A 242 -12.14 -9.51 -22.57
CA LEU A 242 -12.26 -10.92 -22.17
C LEU A 242 -12.22 -11.08 -20.65
N ARG A 243 -11.35 -10.33 -19.96
CA ARG A 243 -11.31 -10.34 -18.50
C ARG A 243 -12.61 -9.84 -17.89
N LEU A 244 -13.14 -8.73 -18.41
CA LEU A 244 -14.42 -8.20 -17.95
C LEU A 244 -15.55 -9.23 -18.16
N LEU A 245 -15.61 -9.88 -19.32
CA LEU A 245 -16.62 -10.92 -19.57
C LEU A 245 -16.52 -12.09 -18.57
N LEU A 246 -15.31 -12.57 -18.30
CA LEU A 246 -15.09 -13.65 -17.33
C LEU A 246 -15.48 -13.24 -15.90
N ASP A 247 -15.09 -12.02 -15.49
CA ASP A 247 -15.43 -11.48 -14.17
C ASP A 247 -16.95 -11.31 -14.03
N LEU A 248 -17.63 -10.81 -15.08
CA LEU A 248 -19.10 -10.68 -15.11
C LEU A 248 -19.81 -12.03 -15.07
N ALA A 249 -19.34 -13.01 -15.85
CA ALA A 249 -19.89 -14.36 -15.86
C ALA A 249 -19.73 -15.04 -14.50
N GLY A 250 -18.58 -14.87 -13.84
CA GLY A 250 -18.32 -15.38 -12.49
C GLY A 250 -19.26 -14.75 -11.46
N GLY A 251 -19.39 -13.42 -11.50
CA GLY A 251 -20.31 -12.71 -10.60
C GLY A 251 -21.79 -13.05 -10.86
N ALA A 252 -22.20 -13.19 -12.12
CA ALA A 252 -23.55 -13.64 -12.46
C ALA A 252 -23.83 -15.06 -11.93
N THR A 253 -22.86 -15.97 -12.08
CA THR A 253 -22.92 -17.35 -11.56
C THR A 253 -23.07 -17.35 -10.03
N PHE A 254 -22.35 -16.46 -9.33
CA PHE A 254 -22.47 -16.29 -7.88
C PHE A 254 -23.84 -15.69 -7.45
N CYS A 255 -24.33 -14.66 -8.15
CA CYS A 255 -25.66 -14.10 -7.90
C CYS A 255 -26.77 -15.15 -8.12
N TRP A 256 -26.63 -15.98 -9.15
CA TRP A 256 -27.55 -17.09 -9.40
C TRP A 256 -27.55 -18.10 -8.25
N LEU A 257 -26.39 -18.47 -7.71
CA LEU A 257 -26.30 -19.33 -6.54
C LEU A 257 -27.00 -18.75 -5.31
N LEU A 258 -26.77 -17.46 -5.02
CA LEU A 258 -27.41 -16.79 -3.88
C LEU A 258 -28.94 -16.78 -4.01
N LYS A 259 -29.45 -16.57 -5.23
CA LYS A 259 -30.88 -16.63 -5.53
C LYS A 259 -31.43 -18.05 -5.42
N ALA A 260 -30.64 -19.06 -5.78
CA ALA A 260 -31.07 -20.46 -5.80
C ALA A 260 -31.18 -21.11 -4.41
N GLN A 261 -30.58 -20.51 -3.36
CA GLN A 261 -30.61 -21.01 -1.97
C GLN A 261 -30.30 -22.51 -1.89
N PRO A 262 -29.06 -22.93 -2.22
CA PRO A 262 -28.70 -24.32 -2.46
C PRO A 262 -28.77 -25.21 -1.20
N LEU A 263 -28.92 -24.65 0.00
CA LEU A 263 -28.94 -25.42 1.23
C LEU A 263 -30.34 -25.98 1.49
N LEU A 264 -30.46 -27.31 1.38
CA LEU A 264 -31.71 -28.03 1.63
C LEU A 264 -31.90 -28.37 3.11
N GLY A 265 -30.81 -28.63 3.84
CA GLY A 265 -30.88 -28.95 5.25
C GLY A 265 -29.51 -29.20 5.87
N ILE A 266 -29.43 -29.00 7.18
CA ILE A 266 -28.29 -29.38 8.02
C ILE A 266 -28.82 -30.34 9.09
N SER A 267 -28.09 -31.39 9.40
CA SER A 267 -28.40 -32.32 10.49
C SER A 267 -27.13 -32.60 11.30
N THR A 268 -27.23 -32.53 12.63
CA THR A 268 -26.13 -32.87 13.54
C THR A 268 -26.62 -33.85 14.61
N PRO A 269 -25.76 -34.71 15.17
CA PRO A 269 -26.19 -35.82 16.04
C PRO A 269 -26.86 -35.36 17.34
N ASN A 270 -26.55 -34.14 17.81
CA ASN A 270 -27.01 -33.58 19.09
C ASN A 270 -28.01 -32.42 18.93
N MET A 271 -28.59 -32.22 17.74
CA MET A 271 -29.49 -31.09 17.45
C MET A 271 -30.89 -31.58 17.11
N SER A 272 -31.91 -30.94 17.71
CA SER A 272 -33.30 -31.23 17.37
C SER A 272 -33.62 -30.78 15.94
N GLU A 273 -34.52 -31.50 15.26
CA GLU A 273 -34.94 -31.20 13.88
C GLU A 273 -35.47 -29.76 13.73
N SER A 274 -36.15 -29.25 14.76
CA SER A 274 -36.64 -27.86 14.80
C SER A 274 -35.52 -26.82 14.79
N LYS A 275 -34.43 -27.06 15.54
CA LYS A 275 -33.26 -26.17 15.57
C LYS A 275 -32.49 -26.26 14.26
N ALA A 276 -32.42 -27.43 13.66
CA ALA A 276 -31.74 -27.69 12.41
C ALA A 276 -32.44 -27.01 11.21
N ALA A 277 -33.78 -27.06 11.18
CA ALA A 277 -34.60 -26.33 10.22
C ALA A 277 -34.50 -24.80 10.40
N ALA A 278 -34.51 -24.31 11.66
CA ALA A 278 -34.31 -22.89 11.95
C ALA A 278 -32.94 -22.40 11.48
N LEU A 279 -31.86 -23.15 11.73
CA LEU A 279 -30.51 -22.83 11.27
C LEU A 279 -30.44 -22.77 9.74
N THR A 280 -31.03 -23.75 9.06
CA THR A 280 -31.11 -23.79 7.59
C THR A 280 -31.84 -22.55 7.04
N GLY A 281 -32.97 -22.18 7.65
CA GLY A 281 -33.73 -20.98 7.28
C GLY A 281 -32.95 -19.67 7.49
N VAL A 282 -32.19 -19.57 8.59
CA VAL A 282 -31.30 -18.42 8.86
C VAL A 282 -30.23 -18.31 7.77
N ILE A 283 -29.56 -19.41 7.42
CA ILE A 283 -28.52 -19.40 6.38
C ILE A 283 -29.11 -18.98 5.02
N ASN A 284 -30.25 -19.56 4.63
CA ASN A 284 -30.92 -19.19 3.37
C ASN A 284 -31.35 -17.71 3.37
N THR A 285 -31.79 -17.17 4.50
CA THR A 285 -32.11 -15.74 4.66
C THR A 285 -30.86 -14.87 4.51
N ILE A 286 -29.74 -15.28 5.09
CA ILE A 286 -28.46 -14.57 4.94
C ILE A 286 -28.03 -14.57 3.47
N MET A 287 -28.11 -15.71 2.78
CA MET A 287 -27.79 -15.80 1.35
C MET A 287 -28.68 -14.87 0.50
N ALA A 288 -29.99 -14.81 0.79
CA ALA A 288 -30.91 -13.92 0.09
C ALA A 288 -30.57 -12.43 0.35
N LYS A 289 -30.25 -12.07 1.60
CA LYS A 289 -29.86 -10.69 1.96
C LYS A 289 -28.50 -10.29 1.40
N ALA A 290 -27.63 -11.25 1.10
CA ALA A 290 -26.34 -11.00 0.45
C ALA A 290 -26.45 -10.69 -1.05
N LEU A 291 -27.55 -11.09 -1.70
CA LEU A 291 -27.77 -10.88 -3.15
C LEU A 291 -27.63 -9.41 -3.59
N PRO A 292 -28.31 -8.41 -2.98
CA PRO A 292 -28.15 -7.01 -3.39
C PRO A 292 -26.70 -6.53 -3.27
N LEU A 293 -25.97 -6.95 -2.24
CA LEU A 293 -24.55 -6.62 -2.08
C LEU A 293 -23.71 -7.25 -3.20
N ALA A 294 -23.98 -8.50 -3.56
CA ALA A 294 -23.30 -9.17 -4.67
C ALA A 294 -23.57 -8.47 -6.02
N VAL A 295 -24.79 -7.98 -6.24
CA VAL A 295 -25.15 -7.18 -7.43
C VAL A 295 -24.40 -5.85 -7.45
N VAL A 296 -24.31 -5.15 -6.32
CA VAL A 296 -23.52 -3.91 -6.21
C VAL A 296 -22.05 -4.17 -6.54
N MET A 297 -21.47 -5.24 -6.00
CA MET A 297 -20.09 -5.63 -6.32
C MET A 297 -19.90 -5.94 -7.80
N LEU A 298 -20.88 -6.59 -8.43
CA LEU A 298 -20.86 -6.86 -9.88
C LEU A 298 -20.87 -5.57 -10.71
N VAL A 299 -21.66 -4.56 -10.30
CA VAL A 299 -21.67 -3.23 -10.93
C VAL A 299 -20.31 -2.54 -10.75
N VAL A 300 -19.70 -2.61 -9.57
CA VAL A 300 -18.37 -2.05 -9.33
C VAL A 300 -17.32 -2.71 -10.24
N VAL A 301 -17.34 -4.05 -10.35
CA VAL A 301 -16.47 -4.80 -11.27
C VAL A 301 -16.68 -4.36 -12.71
N PHE A 302 -17.94 -4.18 -13.14
CA PHE A 302 -18.28 -3.67 -14.46
C PHE A 302 -17.68 -2.29 -14.73
N LEU A 303 -17.82 -1.34 -13.78
CA LEU A 303 -17.29 0.01 -13.91
C LEU A 303 -15.75 0.01 -14.00
N ILE A 304 -15.08 -0.76 -13.15
CA ILE A 304 -13.61 -0.89 -13.15
C ILE A 304 -13.11 -1.50 -14.46
N GLY A 305 -13.76 -2.57 -14.94
CA GLY A 305 -13.40 -3.22 -16.19
C GLY A 305 -13.63 -2.32 -17.40
N SER A 306 -14.75 -1.59 -17.42
CA SER A 306 -15.07 -0.61 -18.47
C SER A 306 -14.06 0.53 -18.52
N TYR A 307 -13.70 1.08 -17.35
CA TYR A 307 -12.65 2.08 -17.24
C TYR A 307 -11.30 1.55 -17.76
N ARG A 308 -10.94 0.31 -17.44
CA ARG A 308 -9.71 -0.34 -17.93
C ARG A 308 -9.70 -0.42 -19.46
N ILE A 309 -10.80 -0.80 -20.08
CA ILE A 309 -10.93 -0.88 -21.55
C ILE A 309 -10.74 0.51 -22.17
N VAL A 310 -11.46 1.52 -21.67
CA VAL A 310 -11.37 2.91 -22.16
C VAL A 310 -9.94 3.46 -21.99
N ARG A 311 -9.29 3.17 -20.86
CA ARG A 311 -7.90 3.57 -20.61
C ARG A 311 -6.94 2.94 -21.62
N VAL A 312 -7.04 1.63 -21.85
CA VAL A 312 -6.19 0.92 -22.82
C VAL A 312 -6.41 1.48 -24.22
N TRP A 313 -7.68 1.69 -24.62
CA TRP A 313 -8.04 2.31 -25.89
C TRP A 313 -7.44 3.71 -26.08
N ASN A 314 -7.53 4.56 -25.06
CA ASN A 314 -6.95 5.91 -25.10
C ASN A 314 -5.42 5.88 -25.21
N VAL A 315 -4.74 4.93 -24.55
CA VAL A 315 -3.28 4.78 -24.63
C VAL A 315 -2.86 4.26 -26.01
N ASP A 316 -3.56 3.26 -26.55
CA ASP A 316 -3.27 2.70 -27.87
C ASP A 316 -3.50 3.74 -28.97
N ARG A 317 -4.58 4.53 -28.88
CA ARG A 317 -4.87 5.62 -29.83
C ARG A 317 -3.78 6.71 -29.83
N LYS A 318 -3.20 7.03 -28.66
CA LYS A 318 -2.12 8.01 -28.54
C LYS A 318 -0.78 7.52 -29.09
N ARG A 319 -0.58 6.21 -29.26
CA ARG A 319 0.68 5.63 -29.76
C ARG A 319 0.84 5.70 -31.28
N GLY A 320 -0.24 6.00 -32.02
CA GLY A 320 -0.23 6.00 -33.49
C GLY A 320 0.05 4.60 -34.08
N PRO A 321 -0.18 4.37 -35.38
CA PRO A 321 0.31 3.16 -36.02
C PRO A 321 1.85 3.14 -35.91
N ILE A 322 2.40 2.03 -35.44
CA ILE A 322 3.84 1.78 -35.48
C ILE A 322 4.20 1.72 -36.97
N VAL A 323 4.66 2.84 -37.53
CA VAL A 323 5.35 2.83 -38.82
C VAL A 323 6.61 2.00 -38.56
N PRO A 324 6.77 0.81 -39.18
CA PRO A 324 8.04 0.12 -39.09
C PRO A 324 9.13 1.07 -39.57
N PRO A 325 10.29 1.18 -38.91
CA PRO A 325 11.37 2.02 -39.40
C PRO A 325 11.59 1.63 -40.86
N ALA A 326 11.45 2.60 -41.77
CA ALA A 326 11.70 2.41 -43.17
C ALA A 326 13.09 1.75 -43.27
N SER A 327 13.11 0.50 -43.71
CA SER A 327 14.34 -0.25 -43.89
C SER A 327 15.26 0.60 -44.76
N GLY A 328 16.35 1.10 -44.16
CA GLY A 328 17.40 1.84 -44.84
C GLY A 328 18.19 0.93 -45.76
N ILE A 329 17.55 0.41 -46.81
CA ILE A 329 18.16 -0.35 -47.89
C ILE A 329 17.80 0.38 -49.20
N ALA A 330 18.36 1.58 -49.39
CA ALA A 330 18.33 2.27 -50.68
C ALA A 330 19.42 3.36 -50.75
N ALA A 331 20.64 3.09 -50.29
CA ALA A 331 21.77 4.02 -50.41
C ALA A 331 23.12 3.32 -50.65
N SER A 332 23.16 2.34 -51.56
CA SER A 332 24.44 1.78 -52.06
C SER A 332 24.46 1.40 -53.53
N MET A 333 23.52 1.89 -54.35
CA MET A 333 23.68 1.87 -55.81
C MET A 333 23.43 3.27 -56.35
N VAL A 334 24.40 3.76 -57.12
CA VAL A 334 24.42 5.04 -57.87
C VAL A 334 25.03 6.22 -57.08
N ARG A 335 26.35 6.24 -56.89
CA ARG A 335 27.31 6.94 -57.76
C ARG A 335 28.72 6.84 -57.20
#